data_AF-A0A367YR88-F1
#
_entry.id   AF-A0A367YR88-F1
#
_cell.length_a   1.000
_cell.length_b   1.000
_cell.length_c   1.000
_cell.angle_alpha   90.00
_cell.angle_beta   90.00
_cell.angle_gamma   90.00
#
_symmetry.space_group_name_H-M   'P 1'
#
loop_
_entity.id
_entity.type
_entity.pdbx_description
1 polymer ?
#
loop_
_entity_poly.entity_id
_entity_poly.type
_entity_poly.pdbx_seq_one_letter_code
_entity_poly.pdbx_strand_id
1 'polypeptide(L)'
;MTGQQLKEQGISDVQAADTAPHRGHRQQIETVALALAKGGVDFTAEDVRRVLVLAGVGEPHSPNLLPSVFGSLASQRLIEPAGWTRATRRSRHAATLRVWRGPSTDAA
;
A
#
# COMPACT_ATOMS: atom_id res chain seq x y z
N MET A 1 -2.46 7.12 -32.80
CA MET A 1 -1.83 7.01 -31.47
C MET A 1 -1.24 5.61 -31.32
N THR A 2 0.03 5.51 -30.93
CA THR A 2 0.71 4.23 -30.67
C THR A 2 0.57 3.83 -29.19
N GLY A 3 0.76 2.55 -28.87
CA GLY A 3 0.67 2.05 -27.48
C GLY A 3 1.65 2.70 -26.50
N GLN A 4 2.78 3.22 -27.00
CA GLN A 4 3.77 3.94 -26.21
C GLN A 4 3.26 5.33 -25.77
N GLN A 5 2.54 6.03 -26.65
CA GLN A 5 1.94 7.33 -26.33
C GLN A 5 0.83 7.21 -25.27
N LEU A 6 0.06 6.11 -25.29
CA LEU A 6 -0.95 5.84 -24.26
C LEU A 6 -0.31 5.56 -22.89
N LYS A 7 0.85 4.88 -22.88
CA LYS A 7 1.62 4.62 -21.66
C LYS A 7 2.20 5.92 -21.08
N GLU A 8 2.79 6.76 -21.91
CA GLU A 8 3.36 8.05 -21.49
C GLU A 8 2.28 9.03 -21.01
N GLN A 9 1.14 9.09 -21.71
CA GLN A 9 -0.02 9.88 -21.30
C GLN A 9 -0.58 9.39 -19.96
N GLY A 10 -0.74 8.07 -19.78
CA GLY A 10 -1.17 7.50 -18.50
C GLY A 10 -0.20 7.78 -17.35
N ILE A 11 1.11 7.83 -17.63
CA ILE A 11 2.12 8.23 -16.63
C ILE A 11 1.97 9.72 -16.30
N SER A 12 1.78 10.58 -17.30
CA SER A 12 1.62 12.03 -17.12
C SER A 12 0.34 12.38 -16.37
N ASP A 13 -0.78 11.73 -16.68
CA ASP A 13 -2.07 11.96 -16.03
C ASP A 13 -2.05 11.52 -14.57
N VAL A 14 -1.33 10.44 -14.25
CA VAL A 14 -1.07 10.01 -12.86
C VAL A 14 -0.20 11.04 -12.12
N GLN A 15 0.80 11.62 -12.78
CA GLN A 15 1.67 12.65 -12.19
C GLN A 15 0.95 14.00 -11.98
N ALA A 16 0.06 14.38 -12.89
CA ALA A 16 -0.74 15.60 -12.78
C ALA A 16 -1.85 15.48 -11.72
N ALA A 17 -2.42 14.29 -11.53
CA ALA A 17 -3.38 14.03 -10.45
C ALA A 17 -2.72 14.01 -9.05
N ASP A 18 -1.42 13.70 -8.98
CA ASP A 18 -0.63 13.66 -7.74
C ASP A 18 -0.41 15.05 -7.11
N THR A 19 -0.60 16.14 -7.86
CA THR A 19 0.00 17.44 -7.52
C THR A 19 -0.80 18.35 -6.57
N ALA A 20 -2.11 18.14 -6.31
CA ALA A 20 -2.90 19.10 -5.50
C ALA A 20 -3.69 18.53 -4.28
N PRO A 21 -4.42 17.40 -4.35
CA PRO A 21 -5.17 16.86 -3.21
C PRO A 21 -4.55 15.62 -2.55
N HIS A 22 -3.51 15.01 -3.15
CA HIS A 22 -2.97 13.69 -2.76
C HIS A 22 -1.53 13.73 -2.25
N ARG A 23 -1.02 14.94 -1.97
CA ARG A 23 0.33 15.19 -1.48
C ARG A 23 0.61 14.33 -0.25
N GLY A 24 1.61 13.44 -0.34
CA GLY A 24 2.08 12.67 0.81
C GLY A 24 1.35 11.35 1.09
N HIS A 25 0.37 10.93 0.27
CA HIS A 25 -0.27 9.61 0.43
C HIS A 25 0.76 8.47 0.50
N ARG A 26 1.77 8.50 -0.37
CA ARG A 26 2.88 7.55 -0.32
C ARG A 26 3.57 7.56 1.04
N GLN A 27 3.99 8.74 1.51
CA GLN A 27 4.70 8.89 2.77
C GLN A 27 3.85 8.46 3.97
N GLN A 28 2.54 8.73 3.94
CA GLN A 28 1.61 8.31 4.98
C GLN A 28 1.40 6.79 4.97
N ILE A 29 1.27 6.17 3.79
CA ILE A 29 1.23 4.71 3.65
C ILE A 29 2.51 4.09 4.21
N GLU A 30 3.68 4.61 3.83
CA GLU A 30 4.98 4.15 4.34
C GLU A 30 5.03 4.27 5.86
N THR A 31 4.64 5.41 6.41
CA THR A 31 4.62 5.66 7.86
C THR A 31 3.71 4.68 8.60
N VAL A 32 2.49 4.46 8.12
CA VAL A 32 1.53 3.54 8.74
C VAL A 32 2.01 2.09 8.64
N ALA A 33 2.50 1.66 7.48
CA ALA A 33 3.00 0.31 7.28
C ALA A 33 4.20 0.01 8.19
N LEU A 34 5.14 0.95 8.32
CA LEU A 34 6.29 0.81 9.22
C LEU A 34 5.87 0.81 10.70
N ALA A 35 4.87 1.60 11.07
CA ALA A 35 4.34 1.59 12.44
C ALA A 35 3.71 0.23 12.79
N LEU A 36 2.92 -0.35 11.88
CA LEU A 36 2.33 -1.69 12.05
C LEU A 36 3.40 -2.78 12.13
N ALA A 37 4.38 -2.73 11.21
CA ALA A 37 5.51 -3.64 11.19
C ALA A 37 6.32 -3.59 12.49
N LYS A 38 6.62 -2.38 13.00
CA LYS A 38 7.33 -2.17 14.27
C LYS A 38 6.53 -2.65 15.48
N GLY A 39 5.20 -2.59 15.41
CA GLY A 39 4.32 -3.12 16.45
C GLY A 39 4.34 -4.64 16.57
N GLY A 40 4.99 -5.36 15.64
CA GLY A 40 5.03 -6.82 15.64
C GLY A 40 3.69 -7.48 15.29
N VAL A 41 2.77 -6.71 14.68
CA VAL A 41 1.43 -7.19 14.33
C VAL A 41 1.38 -7.47 12.84
N ASP A 42 0.85 -8.63 12.48
CA ASP A 42 0.50 -8.98 11.10
C ASP A 42 -0.57 -8.01 10.58
N PHE A 43 -0.35 -7.45 9.41
CA PHE A 43 -1.24 -6.46 8.81
C PHE A 43 -1.48 -6.71 7.33
N THR A 44 -2.56 -6.16 6.82
CA THR A 44 -2.96 -6.23 5.41
C THR A 44 -3.06 -4.84 4.78
N ALA A 45 -3.26 -4.81 3.46
CA ALA A 45 -3.60 -3.57 2.78
C ALA A 45 -4.92 -2.96 3.26
N GLU A 46 -5.82 -3.72 3.89
CA GLU A 46 -7.05 -3.17 4.45
C GLU A 46 -6.82 -2.47 5.79
N ASP A 47 -5.88 -2.97 6.59
CA ASP A 47 -5.54 -2.36 7.87
C ASP A 47 -4.90 -0.99 7.65
N VAL A 48 -3.97 -0.89 6.69
CA VAL A 48 -3.38 0.41 6.30
C VAL A 48 -4.45 1.38 5.78
N ARG A 49 -5.35 0.93 4.89
CA ARG A 49 -6.48 1.77 4.42
C ARG A 49 -7.34 2.27 5.56
N ARG A 50 -7.68 1.39 6.50
CA ARG A 50 -8.51 1.74 7.65
C ARG A 50 -7.84 2.82 8.49
N VAL A 51 -6.55 2.69 8.77
CA VAL A 51 -5.80 3.69 9.54
C VAL A 51 -5.75 5.04 8.81
N LEU A 52 -5.51 5.05 7.50
CA LEU A 52 -5.50 6.29 6.70
C LEU A 52 -6.85 7.01 6.71
N VAL A 53 -7.95 6.27 6.57
CA VAL A 53 -9.31 6.83 6.65
C VAL A 53 -9.59 7.39 8.04
N LEU A 54 -9.23 6.65 9.11
CA LEU A 54 -9.40 7.11 10.49
C LEU A 54 -8.55 8.35 10.83
N ALA A 55 -7.38 8.49 10.19
CA ALA A 55 -6.50 9.65 10.32
C ALA A 55 -6.95 10.87 9.49
N GLY A 56 -8.09 10.79 8.78
CA GLY A 56 -8.60 11.89 7.95
C GLY A 56 -7.87 12.07 6.62
N VAL A 57 -6.97 11.15 6.24
CA VAL A 57 -6.25 11.18 4.97
C VAL A 57 -7.17 10.76 3.81
N GLY A 58 -8.08 9.82 4.06
CA GLY A 58 -8.96 9.25 3.06
C GLY A 58 -8.37 8.01 2.37
N GLU A 59 -9.06 7.54 1.34
CA GLU A 59 -8.64 6.37 0.55
C GLU A 59 -7.55 6.79 -0.46
N PRO A 60 -6.50 5.98 -0.67
CA PRO A 60 -5.51 6.24 -1.70
C PRO A 60 -6.15 6.43 -3.07
N HIS A 61 -5.76 7.51 -3.77
CA HIS A 61 -6.28 7.86 -5.09
C HIS A 61 -6.11 6.74 -6.14
N SER A 62 -5.07 5.94 -6.02
CA SER A 62 -4.81 4.81 -6.91
C SER A 62 -4.94 3.47 -6.19
N PRO A 63 -5.66 2.49 -6.76
CA PRO A 63 -5.77 1.14 -6.21
C PRO A 63 -4.41 0.43 -6.15
N ASN A 64 -3.44 0.87 -6.95
CA ASN A 64 -2.11 0.27 -7.07
C ASN A 64 -1.05 0.94 -6.18
N LEU A 65 -1.37 2.06 -5.52
CA LEU A 65 -0.40 2.79 -4.70
C LEU A 65 0.04 1.95 -3.49
N LEU A 66 -0.91 1.32 -2.78
CA LEU A 66 -0.62 0.44 -1.65
C LEU A 66 0.26 -0.75 -2.03
N PRO A 67 -0.09 -1.57 -3.05
CA PRO A 67 0.79 -2.65 -3.52
C PRO A 67 2.18 -2.17 -3.93
N SER A 68 2.29 -1.00 -4.59
CA SER A 68 3.57 -0.44 -5.01
C SER A 68 4.45 -0.07 -3.81
N VAL A 69 3.88 0.60 -2.80
CA VAL A 69 4.60 0.95 -1.56
C VAL A 69 5.04 -0.30 -0.81
N PHE A 70 4.17 -1.31 -0.67
CA PHE A 70 4.54 -2.55 0.00
C PHE A 70 5.65 -3.30 -0.74
N GLY A 71 5.61 -3.32 -2.08
CA GLY A 71 6.70 -3.87 -2.88
C GLY A 71 8.02 -3.16 -2.61
N SER A 72 8.01 -1.83 -2.51
CA SER A 72 9.21 -1.02 -2.22
C SER A 72 9.74 -1.23 -0.79
N LEU A 73 8.87 -1.33 0.22
CA LEU A 73 9.27 -1.61 1.59
C LEU A 73 9.83 -3.03 1.74
N ALA A 74 9.23 -4.00 1.04
CA ALA A 74 9.70 -5.38 1.04
C ALA A 74 11.05 -5.54 0.34
N SER A 75 11.28 -4.84 -0.78
CA SER A 75 12.60 -4.84 -1.43
C SER A 75 13.70 -4.25 -0.55
N GLN A 76 13.33 -3.34 0.36
CA GLN A 76 14.22 -2.76 1.36
C GLN A 76 14.33 -3.60 2.65
N ARG A 77 13.68 -4.77 2.71
CA ARG A 77 13.63 -5.66 3.89
C ARG A 77 13.06 -4.99 5.14
N LEU A 78 12.19 -4.00 4.96
CA LEU A 78 11.52 -3.31 6.06
C LEU A 78 10.22 -4.01 6.48
N ILE A 79 9.66 -4.84 5.60
CA ILE A 79 8.51 -5.72 5.85
C ILE A 79 8.72 -7.00 5.05
N GLU A 80 8.01 -8.07 5.44
CA GLU A 80 8.04 -9.35 4.74
C GLU A 80 6.64 -9.96 4.61
N PRO A 81 6.39 -10.77 3.56
CA PRO A 81 5.13 -11.48 3.42
C PRO A 81 5.03 -12.58 4.49
N ALA A 82 3.93 -12.58 5.26
CA ALA A 82 3.65 -13.58 6.29
C ALA A 82 2.65 -14.67 5.83
N GLY A 83 1.97 -14.45 4.69
CA GLY A 83 0.99 -15.38 4.15
C GLY A 83 -0.18 -14.66 3.48
N TRP A 84 -1.34 -15.30 3.53
CA TRP A 84 -2.56 -14.81 2.91
C TRP A 84 -3.75 -14.98 3.87
N THR A 85 -4.65 -14.01 3.85
CA THR A 85 -5.94 -14.05 4.57
C THR A 85 -7.07 -13.69 3.63
N ARG A 86 -8.32 -13.89 4.05
CA ARG A 86 -9.50 -13.46 3.28
C ARG A 86 -9.96 -12.09 3.75
N ALA A 87 -10.40 -11.26 2.81
CA ALA A 87 -11.01 -9.98 3.12
C ALA A 87 -12.25 -10.18 4.00
N THR A 88 -12.35 -9.37 5.06
CA THR A 88 -13.48 -9.42 6.01
C THR A 88 -14.65 -8.54 5.56
N ARG A 89 -14.41 -7.58 4.66
CA ARG A 89 -15.47 -6.74 4.07
C ARG A 89 -16.28 -7.49 3.03
N ARG A 90 -17.61 -7.48 3.20
CA ARG A 90 -18.58 -8.13 2.29
C ARG A 90 -18.46 -7.67 0.82
N SER A 91 -18.14 -6.39 0.59
CA SER A 91 -17.98 -5.81 -0.76
C SER A 91 -16.77 -6.34 -1.54
N ARG A 92 -15.84 -7.04 -0.87
CA ARG A 92 -14.64 -7.62 -1.49
C ARG A 92 -14.83 -9.08 -1.89
N HIS A 93 -16.01 -9.66 -1.68
CA HIS A 93 -16.33 -11.05 -2.04
C HIS A 93 -15.29 -12.07 -1.53
N ALA A 94 -14.82 -11.89 -0.29
CA ALA A 94 -13.78 -12.73 0.31
C ALA A 94 -12.44 -12.76 -0.48
N ALA A 95 -12.12 -11.68 -1.19
CA ALA A 95 -10.85 -11.53 -1.91
C ALA A 95 -9.65 -11.90 -1.04
N THR A 96 -8.68 -12.58 -1.63
CA THR A 96 -7.43 -12.95 -0.95
C THR A 96 -6.57 -11.71 -0.75
N LEU A 97 -6.21 -11.44 0.51
CA LEU A 97 -5.34 -10.37 0.92
C LEU A 97 -4.00 -10.95 1.34
N ARG A 98 -2.91 -10.32 0.88
CA ARG A 98 -1.59 -10.65 1.39
C ARG A 98 -1.44 -10.10 2.81
N VAL A 99 -0.89 -10.93 3.69
CA VAL A 99 -0.50 -10.54 5.05
C VAL A 99 0.98 -10.15 5.04
N TRP A 100 1.29 -9.06 5.73
CA TRP A 100 2.62 -8.50 5.87
C TRP A 100 2.95 -8.39 7.36
N ARG A 101 4.24 -8.46 7.69
CA ARG A 101 4.74 -8.25 9.04
C ARG A 101 6.09 -7.54 9.01
N GLY A 102 6.56 -7.11 10.17
CA GLY A 102 7.94 -6.64 10.33
C GLY A 102 8.95 -7.75 10.03
N PRO A 103 10.21 -7.39 9.70
CA PRO A 103 11.22 -8.38 9.33
C PRO A 103 11.44 -9.36 10.48
N SER A 104 11.51 -10.65 10.16
CA SER A 104 11.93 -11.66 11.14
C SER A 104 13.33 -11.30 11.63
N THR A 105 13.52 -11.26 12.94
CA THR A 105 14.87 -11.18 13.51
C THR A 105 15.54 -12.54 13.39
N ASP A 106 15.80 -13.00 12.17
CA ASP A 106 16.86 -13.98 11.95
C ASP A 106 18.15 -13.17 11.86
N ALA A 107 18.75 -12.96 13.04
CA ALA A 107 20.08 -12.42 13.17
C ALA A 107 21.05 -13.41 12.51
N ALA A 108 21.68 -12.98 11.41
CA ALA A 108 22.93 -13.54 10.94
C ALA A 108 24.09 -13.06 11.83
#